data_AF-A0A951QDK2-F1
#
_entry.id   AF-A0A951QDK2-F1
#
_cell.length_a   1.000
_cell.length_b   1.000
_cell.length_c   1.000
_cell.angle_alpha   90.00
_cell.angle_beta   90.00
_cell.angle_gamma   90.00
#
_symmetry.space_group_name_H-M   'P 1'
#
loop_
_entity.id
_entity.type
_entity.pdbx_description
1 polymer ?
#
loop_
_entity_poly.entity_id
_entity_poly.type
_entity_poly.pdbx_seq_one_letter_code
_entity_poly.pdbx_strand_id
1 'polypeptide(L)' 'MSQTDYDAMSDAKLKQYFLKHRGDYAAFQAHLDRMNQRPCRIIASPNDSDFDEKVQAAIRQKLEAARIRNSQHGD' A
#
# COMPACT_ATOMS: atom_id res chain seq x y z
N MET A 1 -7.45 27.41 12.35
CA MET A 1 -7.29 25.94 12.29
C MET A 1 -6.16 25.67 11.32
N SER A 2 -5.09 25.01 11.77
CA SER A 2 -3.96 24.68 10.90
C SER A 2 -4.41 23.59 9.93
N GLN A 3 -4.48 23.93 8.65
CA GLN A 3 -4.84 23.00 7.59
C GLN A 3 -3.67 22.04 7.42
N THR A 4 -3.81 20.81 7.93
CA THR A 4 -2.80 19.77 7.77
C THR A 4 -2.73 19.40 6.29
N ASP A 5 -1.58 19.62 5.66
CA ASP A 5 -1.35 19.24 4.27
C ASP A 5 -0.98 17.75 4.20
N TYR A 6 -1.97 16.92 3.90
CA TYR A 6 -1.81 15.48 3.78
C TYR A 6 -1.04 15.07 2.51
N ASP A 7 -1.07 15.90 1.46
CA ASP A 7 -0.38 15.65 0.20
C ASP A 7 1.14 15.86 0.32
N ALA A 8 1.57 16.78 1.18
CA ALA A 8 2.99 16.94 1.52
C ALA A 8 3.56 15.79 2.37
N MET A 9 2.72 14.95 2.99
CA MET A 9 3.19 13.82 3.81
C MET A 9 3.60 12.63 2.95
N SER A 10 4.60 11.85 3.39
CA SER A 10 4.83 10.52 2.82
C SER A 10 3.75 9.54 3.26
N ASP A 11 3.55 8.46 2.50
CA ASP A 11 2.55 7.43 2.82
C ASP A 11 2.69 6.86 4.24
N ALA A 12 3.94 6.69 4.69
CA ALA A 12 4.23 6.22 6.05
C ALA A 12 3.81 7.26 7.11
N LYS A 13 4.08 8.55 6.87
CA LYS A 13 3.69 9.64 7.77
C LYS A 13 2.17 9.81 7.80
N LEU A 14 1.51 9.77 6.65
CA LEU A 14 0.05 9.88 6.56
C LEU A 14 -0.64 8.70 7.27
N LYS A 15 -0.15 7.47 7.07
CA LYS A 15 -0.66 6.29 7.78
C LYS A 15 -0.48 6.42 9.30
N GLN A 16 0.70 6.84 9.74
CA GLN A 16 0.97 7.02 11.19
C GLN A 16 0.09 8.12 11.80
N TYR A 17 -0.10 9.23 11.08
CA TYR A 17 -0.98 10.32 11.48
C TYR A 17 -2.43 9.83 11.60
N PHE A 18 -2.97 9.18 10.56
CA PHE A 18 -4.31 8.60 10.58
C PHE A 18 -4.50 7.63 11.76
N LEU A 19 -3.53 6.75 12.03
CA LEU A 19 -3.62 5.80 13.14
C LEU A 19 -3.67 6.48 14.52
N LYS A 20 -3.01 7.64 14.67
CA LYS A 20 -3.05 8.47 15.88
C LYS A 20 -4.30 9.34 15.96
N HIS A 21 -4.87 9.73 14.82
CA HIS A 21 -6.02 10.61 14.70
C HIS A 21 -7.19 9.91 13.99
N ARG A 22 -7.66 8.78 14.55
CA ARG A 22 -8.66 7.92 13.89
C ARG A 22 -10.03 8.59 13.64
N GLY A 23 -10.34 9.69 14.33
CA GLY A 23 -11.55 10.49 14.10
C GLY A 23 -11.39 11.58 13.03
N ASP A 24 -10.18 11.77 12.49
CA ASP A 24 -9.91 12.70 11.40
C ASP A 24 -10.26 12.03 10.07
N TYR A 25 -11.50 12.26 9.62
CA TYR A 25 -12.02 11.72 8.35
C TYR A 25 -11.22 12.23 7.15
N ALA A 26 -10.67 13.45 7.19
CA ALA A 26 -9.87 13.97 6.09
C ALA A 26 -8.55 13.18 5.95
N ALA A 27 -7.90 12.86 7.08
CA ALA A 27 -6.72 12.02 7.08
C ALA A 27 -7.00 10.57 6.62
N PHE A 28 -8.16 10.01 7.00
CA PHE A 28 -8.58 8.70 6.53
C PHE A 28 -8.81 8.68 5.02
N GLN A 29 -9.52 9.68 4.50
CA GLN A 29 -9.84 9.78 3.08
C GLN A 29 -8.58 9.99 2.23
N ALA A 30 -7.67 10.88 2.67
CA ALA A 30 -6.37 11.04 2.03
C ALA A 30 -5.54 9.73 2.02
N HIS A 31 -5.63 8.92 3.09
CA HIS A 31 -4.96 7.62 3.14
C HIS A 31 -5.56 6.64 2.13
N LEU A 32 -6.89 6.58 2.02
CA LEU A 32 -7.58 5.73 1.06
C LEU A 32 -7.32 6.15 -0.39
N ASP A 33 -7.36 7.45 -0.69
CA ASP A 33 -7.10 7.97 -2.03
C ASP A 33 -5.70 7.59 -2.51
N ARG A 34 -4.69 7.70 -1.64
CA ARG A 34 -3.33 7.21 -1.95
C ARG A 34 -3.24 5.72 -2.16
N MET A 35 -4.00 4.93 -1.39
CA MET A 35 -4.05 3.48 -1.60
C MET A 35 -4.71 3.14 -2.95
N ASN A 36 -5.72 3.90 -3.36
CA ASN A 36 -6.41 3.73 -4.64
C ASN A 36 -5.63 4.27 -5.84
N GLN A 37 -4.79 5.30 -5.65
CA GLN A 37 -3.88 5.82 -6.68
C GLN A 37 -2.74 4.85 -7.00
N ARG A 38 -2.43 3.92 -6.10
CA ARG A 38 -1.50 2.83 -6.43
C ARG A 38 -2.23 1.90 -7.39
N PRO A 39 -1.77 1.77 -8.65
CA PRO A 39 -2.41 0.86 -9.58
C PRO A 39 -2.38 -0.54 -8.97
N CYS A 40 -3.56 -1.07 -8.66
CA CYS A 40 -3.73 -2.48 -8.36
C CYS A 40 -3.30 -3.24 -9.62
N ARG A 41 -2.04 -3.69 -9.64
CA ARG A 41 -1.52 -4.47 -10.76
C ARG A 41 -2.35 -5.74 -10.85
N ILE A 42 -3.10 -5.89 -11.94
CA ILE A 42 -3.78 -7.14 -12.25
C ILE A 42 -2.69 -8.20 -12.44
N ILE A 43 -2.66 -9.17 -11.54
CA ILE A 43 -1.61 -10.21 -11.52
C ILE A 43 -1.97 -11.42 -12.38
N ALA A 44 -3.27 -11.69 -12.59
CA ALA A 44 -3.78 -12.75 -13.45
C ALA A 44 -5.24 -12.46 -13.82
N SER A 45 -5.67 -12.88 -15.02
CA SER A 45 -7.06 -12.86 -15.48
C SER A 45 -7.64 -14.27 -15.50
N PRO A 46 -8.93 -14.51 -15.16
CA PRO A 46 -9.52 -15.85 -15.17
C PRO A 46 -9.44 -16.58 -16.53
N ASN A 47 -9.29 -15.82 -17.62
CA ASN A 47 -9.19 -16.37 -18.97
C ASN A 47 -7.73 -16.67 -19.40
N ASP A 48 -6.76 -16.45 -18.51
CA ASP A 48 -5.36 -16.75 -18.78
C ASP A 48 -5.14 -18.27 -18.76
N SER A 49 -4.55 -18.82 -19.83
CA SER A 49 -4.20 -20.25 -19.89
C SER A 49 -3.20 -20.68 -18.82
N ASP A 50 -2.42 -19.73 -18.30
CA ASP A 50 -1.39 -19.84 -17.27
C ASP A 50 -1.80 -19.18 -15.94
N PHE A 51 -3.11 -19.02 -15.69
CA PHE A 51 -3.65 -18.33 -14.51
C PHE A 51 -2.98 -18.77 -13.20
N ASP A 52 -2.93 -20.07 -12.94
CA ASP A 52 -2.37 -20.63 -11.69
C ASP A 52 -0.88 -20.28 -11.54
N GLU A 53 -0.11 -20.31 -12.63
CA GLU A 53 1.32 -19.99 -12.63
C GLU A 53 1.55 -18.50 -12.31
N LYS A 54 0.76 -17.61 -12.93
CA LYS A 54 0.80 -16.17 -12.66
C LYS A 54 0.46 -15.83 -11.21
N VAL A 55 -0.57 -16.49 -10.66
CA VAL A 55 -0.96 -16.32 -9.25
C VAL A 55 0.18 -16.76 -8.33
N GLN A 56 0.75 -17.95 -8.57
CA GLN A 56 1.87 -18.47 -7.77
C GLN A 56 3.11 -17.56 -7.84
N ALA A 57 3.46 -17.08 -9.04
CA ALA A 57 4.58 -16.17 -9.23
C ALA A 57 4.38 -14.84 -8.49
N ALA A 58 3.17 -14.26 -8.56
CA ALA A 58 2.84 -13.02 -7.86
C ALA A 58 2.90 -13.16 -6.34
N ILE A 59 2.44 -14.30 -5.79
CA ILE A 59 2.56 -14.60 -4.35
C ILE A 59 4.03 -14.68 -3.94
N ARG A 60 4.87 -15.38 -4.71
CA ARG A 60 6.33 -15.49 -4.43
C ARG A 60 7.01 -14.13 -4.43
N GLN A 61 6.75 -13.31 -5.45
CA GLN A 61 7.31 -11.95 -5.53
C GLN A 61 6.89 -11.08 -4.34
N LYS A 62 5.63 -11.17 -3.91
CA LYS A 62 5.13 -10.41 -2.75
C LYS A 62 5.80 -10.86 -1.44
N LEU A 63 5.99 -12.17 -1.26
CA LEU A 63 6.68 -12.74 -0.09
C LEU A 63 8.15 -12.32 -0.06
N GLU A 64 8.84 -12.35 -1.19
CA GLU A 64 10.24 -11.93 -1.30
C GLU A 64 10.40 -10.44 -1.03
N ALA A 65 9.55 -9.59 -1.62
CA ALA A 65 9.55 -8.15 -1.36
C ALA A 65 9.22 -7.81 0.12
N ALA A 66 8.44 -8.64 0.81
CA ALA A 66 8.22 -8.50 2.24
C ALA A 66 9.47 -8.88 3.06
N ARG A 67 10.17 -9.96 2.69
CA ARG A 67 11.43 -10.36 3.33
C ARG A 67 12.50 -9.28 3.19
N ILE A 68 12.72 -8.78 1.99
CA ILE A 68 13.73 -7.72 1.72
C ILE A 68 13.43 -6.46 2.54
N ARG A 69 12.16 -6.04 2.62
CA ARG A 69 11.77 -4.89 3.44
C ARG A 69 12.05 -5.08 4.93
N ASN A 70 11.86 -6.29 5.46
CA ASN A 70 12.19 -6.58 6.85
C ASN A 70 13.70 -6.61 7.10
N SER A 71 14.51 -7.03 6.12
CA SER A 71 15.96 -7.02 6.21
C SER A 71 16.58 -5.62 6.14
N GLN A 72 15.89 -4.64 5.55
CA GLN A 72 16.36 -3.24 5.44
C GLN A 72 15.95 -2.34 6.62
N HIS A 73 15.27 -2.88 7.64
CA HIS A 73 14.83 -2.13 8.84
C HIS A 73 15.52 -2.60 10.12
N GLY A 74 16.58 -3.40 9.99
CA GLY A 74 17.43 -3.84 11.09
C GLY A 74 18.85 -3.30 10.93
N ASP A 75 19.02 -2.00 11.15
CA ASP A 75 20.29 -1.32 11.45
C ASP A 75 20.01 -0.19 12.47
#